data_AF-A0A484M3C8-F1
#
_entry.id   AF-A0A484M3C8-F1
#
_cell.length_a   1.000
_cell.length_b   1.000
_cell.length_c   1.000
_cell.angle_alpha   90.00
_cell.angle_beta   90.00
_cell.angle_gamma   90.00
#
_symmetry.space_group_name_H-M   'P 1'
#
loop_
_entity.id
_entity.type
_entity.pdbx_description
1 polymer ?
#
loop_
_entity_poly.entity_id
_entity_poly.type
_entity_poly.pdbx_seq_one_letter_code
_entity_poly.pdbx_strand_id
1 'polypeptide(L)'
;MCANLNMNNSSSSNVRRTPGGLLYVRRWNNLQYVSSAAFLMTVYSDHLRSTDDTLSCDRGPVGPDELFAFAKSQVDYILGMNPMGTSYLVGFGPKYPQRVHHRAASIVSYKHEKNFIGCMQGYFTYFGRRDPNPNVVVGAVVGGPDMDDQFEDRRGNYMQSEACTYNTASLVGPFARLYYLQQEHDISTSDLPLISTGRLTVSYK
;
A
#
# COMPACT_ATOMS: atom_id res chain seq x y z
N MET A 1 -5.65 -17.63 4.29
CA MET A 1 -5.84 -17.11 2.92
C MET A 1 -7.30 -17.16 2.49
N CYS A 2 -8.02 -18.28 2.69
CA CYS A 2 -9.46 -18.39 2.39
C CYS A 2 -10.32 -17.25 2.98
N ALA A 3 -10.06 -16.85 4.23
CA ALA A 3 -10.74 -15.73 4.87
C ALA A 3 -10.57 -14.39 4.12
N ASN A 4 -9.42 -14.16 3.47
CA ASN A 4 -9.18 -12.95 2.68
C ASN A 4 -9.99 -12.96 1.38
N LEU A 5 -10.32 -14.15 0.87
CA LEU A 5 -11.04 -14.38 -0.38
C LEU A 5 -12.55 -14.48 -0.21
N ASN A 6 -13.10 -14.38 1.01
CA ASN A 6 -14.50 -14.68 1.32
C ASN A 6 -14.90 -16.14 1.05
N MET A 7 -13.95 -17.07 1.20
CA MET A 7 -14.14 -18.50 0.91
C MET A 7 -14.40 -19.37 2.15
N ASN A 8 -14.55 -18.78 3.34
CA ASN A 8 -15.01 -19.51 4.53
C ASN A 8 -16.55 -19.56 4.56
N ASN A 9 -17.11 -20.65 5.10
CA ASN A 9 -18.57 -20.81 5.21
C ASN A 9 -19.21 -19.76 6.12
N SER A 10 -18.62 -19.54 7.30
CA SER A 10 -19.08 -18.52 8.23
C SER A 10 -18.64 -17.13 7.78
N SER A 11 -19.59 -16.23 7.59
CA SER A 11 -19.32 -14.83 7.22
C SER A 11 -18.49 -14.10 8.26
N SER A 12 -18.66 -14.41 9.55
CA SER A 12 -17.87 -13.82 10.65
C SER A 12 -16.41 -14.27 10.67
N SER A 13 -16.09 -15.34 9.96
CA SER A 13 -14.73 -15.88 9.82
C SER A 13 -13.99 -15.35 8.59
N ASN A 14 -14.62 -14.49 7.78
CA ASN A 14 -14.00 -13.83 6.64
C ASN A 14 -13.53 -12.42 7.01
N VAL A 15 -12.48 -11.95 6.34
CA VAL A 15 -11.97 -10.59 6.55
C VAL A 15 -12.94 -9.58 5.95
N ARG A 16 -13.29 -8.55 6.72
CA ARG A 16 -14.16 -7.47 6.24
C ARG A 16 -13.50 -6.73 5.08
N ARG A 17 -14.32 -6.12 4.23
CA ARG A 17 -13.82 -5.27 3.13
C ARG A 17 -14.49 -3.90 3.18
N THR A 18 -13.77 -2.90 2.72
CA THR A 18 -14.35 -1.58 2.40
C THR A 18 -15.26 -1.71 1.17
N PRO A 19 -16.16 -0.74 0.92
CA PRO A 19 -16.92 -0.66 -0.33
C PRO A 19 -16.05 -0.75 -1.59
N GLY A 20 -14.85 -0.18 -1.56
CA GLY A 20 -13.85 -0.22 -2.63
C GLY A 20 -13.06 -1.53 -2.75
N GLY A 21 -13.34 -2.54 -1.91
CA GLY A 21 -12.75 -3.88 -2.01
C GLY A 21 -11.42 -4.09 -1.28
N LEU A 22 -10.98 -3.11 -0.48
CA LEU A 22 -9.79 -3.25 0.36
C LEU A 22 -10.07 -4.18 1.53
N LEU A 23 -9.16 -5.11 1.84
CA LEU A 23 -9.19 -5.87 3.09
C LEU A 23 -9.13 -4.91 4.29
N TYR A 24 -10.05 -5.02 5.24
CA TYR A 24 -10.14 -4.13 6.40
C TYR A 24 -10.10 -4.94 7.71
N VAL A 25 -8.93 -4.98 8.32
CA VAL A 25 -8.67 -5.75 9.55
C VAL A 25 -8.82 -4.88 10.80
N ARG A 26 -8.28 -3.66 10.79
CA ARG A 26 -8.39 -2.72 11.91
C ARG A 26 -8.25 -1.27 11.46
N ARG A 27 -8.70 -0.34 12.29
CA ARG A 27 -8.70 1.11 12.02
C ARG A 27 -7.30 1.73 11.88
N TRP A 28 -6.35 1.33 12.72
CA TRP A 28 -5.01 1.94 12.72
C TRP A 28 -4.09 1.16 11.79
N ASN A 29 -3.59 1.86 10.76
CA ASN A 29 -2.59 1.33 9.85
C ASN A 29 -3.06 0.01 9.22
N ASN A 30 -4.22 0.06 8.58
CA ASN A 30 -4.83 -1.10 7.97
C ASN A 30 -3.95 -1.69 6.86
N LEU A 31 -3.24 -0.82 6.11
CA LEU A 31 -2.37 -1.26 5.01
C LEU A 31 -1.23 -2.19 5.44
N GLN A 32 -0.84 -2.20 6.72
CA GLN A 32 0.04 -3.24 7.28
C GLN A 32 -0.46 -4.66 6.95
N TYR A 33 -1.76 -4.91 7.15
CA TYR A 33 -2.35 -6.23 6.96
C TYR A 33 -2.58 -6.50 5.49
N VAL A 34 -3.01 -5.48 4.75
CA VAL A 34 -3.27 -5.58 3.31
C VAL A 34 -1.99 -5.94 2.56
N SER A 35 -0.89 -5.21 2.81
CA SER A 35 0.39 -5.43 2.14
C SER A 35 0.99 -6.79 2.51
N SER A 36 0.90 -7.18 3.78
CA SER A 36 1.36 -8.49 4.25
C SER A 36 0.54 -9.63 3.66
N ALA A 37 -0.78 -9.48 3.56
CA ALA A 37 -1.65 -10.46 2.92
C ALA A 37 -1.32 -10.56 1.43
N ALA A 38 -1.18 -9.44 0.73
CA ALA A 38 -0.82 -9.41 -0.69
C ALA A 38 0.53 -10.12 -0.94
N PHE A 39 1.53 -9.89 -0.08
CA PHE A 39 2.81 -10.60 -0.14
C PHE A 39 2.64 -12.11 0.00
N LEU A 40 2.00 -12.56 1.07
CA LEU A 40 1.84 -13.99 1.34
C LEU A 40 1.03 -14.69 0.24
N MET A 41 -0.04 -14.07 -0.25
CA MET A 41 -0.85 -14.63 -1.34
C MET A 41 -0.08 -14.65 -2.66
N THR A 42 0.77 -13.66 -2.92
CA THR A 42 1.66 -13.67 -4.09
C THR A 42 2.64 -14.85 -4.04
N VAL A 43 3.38 -14.98 -2.93
CA VAL A 43 4.36 -16.08 -2.76
C VAL A 43 3.67 -17.44 -2.83
N TYR A 44 2.52 -17.58 -2.16
CA TYR A 44 1.80 -18.85 -2.13
C TYR A 44 1.17 -19.19 -3.48
N SER A 45 0.75 -18.21 -4.28
CA SER A 45 0.28 -18.46 -5.64
C SER A 45 1.37 -19.06 -6.54
N ASP A 46 2.61 -18.58 -6.41
CA ASP A 46 3.74 -19.14 -7.16
C ASP A 46 4.10 -20.53 -6.64
N HIS A 47 3.99 -20.77 -5.32
CA HIS A 47 4.17 -22.10 -4.75
C HIS A 47 3.14 -23.09 -5.30
N LEU A 48 1.85 -22.78 -5.25
CA LEU A 48 0.78 -23.62 -5.80
C LEU A 48 0.98 -23.91 -7.28
N ARG A 49 1.43 -22.92 -8.07
CA ARG A 49 1.76 -23.12 -9.48
C ARG A 49 2.94 -24.08 -9.66
N SER A 50 3.96 -24.00 -8.81
CA SER A 50 5.14 -24.89 -8.88
C SER A 50 4.85 -26.34 -8.48
N THR A 51 3.81 -26.56 -7.69
CA THR A 51 3.41 -27.88 -7.19
C THR A 51 2.19 -28.45 -7.90
N ASP A 52 1.64 -27.75 -8.90
CA ASP A 52 0.38 -28.09 -9.58
C ASP A 52 -0.77 -28.35 -8.59
N ASP A 53 -0.87 -27.50 -7.56
CA ASP A 53 -1.80 -27.64 -6.45
C ASP A 53 -2.80 -26.47 -6.38
N THR A 54 -3.83 -26.61 -5.54
CA THR A 54 -4.86 -25.59 -5.29
C THR A 54 -5.04 -25.32 -3.80
N LEU A 55 -5.44 -24.10 -3.45
CA LEU A 55 -5.78 -23.77 -2.08
C LEU A 55 -7.17 -24.33 -1.75
N SER A 56 -7.23 -25.28 -0.83
CA SER A 56 -8.50 -25.82 -0.33
C SER A 56 -9.19 -24.85 0.64
N CYS A 57 -10.43 -24.47 0.34
CA CYS A 57 -11.28 -23.63 1.17
C CYS A 57 -12.69 -24.24 1.31
N ASP A 58 -13.46 -23.79 2.31
CA ASP A 58 -14.80 -24.33 2.60
C ASP A 58 -15.76 -24.25 1.40
N ARG A 59 -15.66 -23.17 0.61
CA ARG A 59 -16.53 -22.91 -0.55
C ARG A 59 -16.00 -23.47 -1.87
N GLY A 60 -14.89 -24.19 -1.85
CA GLY A 60 -14.26 -24.79 -3.02
C GLY A 60 -12.76 -24.49 -3.12
N PRO A 61 -12.07 -25.18 -4.03
CA PRO A 61 -10.65 -24.94 -4.30
C PRO A 61 -10.45 -23.59 -4.99
N VAL A 62 -9.36 -22.91 -4.66
CA VAL A 62 -8.91 -21.66 -5.29
C VAL A 62 -7.60 -21.92 -6.01
N GLY A 63 -7.56 -21.61 -7.31
CA GLY A 63 -6.37 -21.80 -8.13
C GLY A 63 -5.29 -20.73 -7.89
N PRO A 64 -4.03 -20.99 -8.31
CA PRO A 64 -2.94 -20.02 -8.17
C PRO A 64 -3.23 -18.68 -8.85
N ASP A 65 -3.85 -18.68 -10.03
CA ASP A 65 -4.14 -17.44 -10.77
C ASP A 65 -5.21 -16.59 -10.09
N GLU A 66 -6.25 -17.21 -9.50
CA GLU A 66 -7.27 -16.51 -8.72
C GLU A 66 -6.67 -15.89 -7.45
N LEU A 67 -5.81 -16.64 -6.75
CA LEU A 67 -5.11 -16.16 -5.57
C LEU A 67 -4.19 -14.97 -5.90
N PHE A 68 -3.44 -15.07 -7.00
CA PHE A 68 -2.57 -13.99 -7.46
C PHE A 68 -3.37 -12.77 -7.92
N ALA A 69 -4.47 -12.95 -8.66
CA ALA A 69 -5.34 -11.86 -9.10
C ALA A 69 -5.90 -11.08 -7.90
N PHE A 70 -6.30 -11.77 -6.83
CA PHE A 70 -6.73 -11.11 -5.61
C PHE A 70 -5.58 -10.36 -4.93
N ALA A 71 -4.39 -10.96 -4.81
CA ALA A 71 -3.21 -10.27 -4.28
C ALA A 71 -2.89 -8.98 -5.07
N LYS A 72 -2.92 -9.06 -6.40
CA LYS A 72 -2.74 -7.93 -7.30
C LYS A 72 -3.79 -6.85 -7.08
N SER A 73 -5.07 -7.21 -6.90
CA SER A 73 -6.13 -6.22 -6.64
C SER A 73 -5.85 -5.36 -5.39
N GLN A 74 -5.25 -5.94 -4.35
CA GLN A 74 -4.89 -5.22 -3.13
C GLN A 74 -3.69 -4.29 -3.38
N VAL A 75 -2.73 -4.72 -4.19
CA VAL A 75 -1.61 -3.87 -4.63
C VAL A 75 -2.10 -2.71 -5.50
N ASP A 76 -2.97 -2.98 -6.48
CA ASP A 76 -3.57 -1.98 -7.35
C ASP A 76 -4.36 -0.95 -6.53
N TYR A 77 -5.12 -1.39 -5.51
CA TYR A 77 -5.80 -0.49 -4.59
C TYR A 77 -4.80 0.43 -3.88
N ILE A 78 -3.69 -0.10 -3.36
CA ILE A 78 -2.63 0.70 -2.71
C ILE A 78 -2.03 1.71 -3.69
N LEU A 79 -1.89 1.35 -4.96
CA LEU A 79 -1.29 2.19 -6.00
C LEU A 79 -2.27 3.21 -6.64
N GLY A 80 -3.55 3.17 -6.29
CA GLY A 80 -4.52 4.21 -6.68
C GLY A 80 -5.80 3.72 -7.35
N MET A 81 -5.98 2.42 -7.59
CA MET A 81 -7.26 1.84 -8.04
C MET A 81 -8.22 1.70 -6.85
N ASN A 82 -8.61 2.83 -6.30
CA ASN A 82 -9.52 2.96 -5.17
C ASN A 82 -10.50 4.12 -5.41
N PRO A 83 -11.61 4.21 -4.65
CA PRO A 83 -12.62 5.26 -4.84
C PRO A 83 -12.08 6.69 -4.76
N MET A 84 -10.96 6.90 -4.05
CA MET A 84 -10.30 8.20 -3.89
C MET A 84 -9.34 8.55 -5.03
N GLY A 85 -9.06 7.61 -5.95
CA GLY A 85 -8.06 7.74 -7.02
C GLY A 85 -6.68 8.14 -6.49
N THR A 86 -6.32 7.69 -5.27
CA THR A 86 -5.14 8.17 -4.55
C THR A 86 -4.18 7.02 -4.29
N SER A 87 -2.93 7.15 -4.74
CA SER A 87 -1.86 6.22 -4.36
C SER A 87 -1.52 6.42 -2.89
N TYR A 88 -1.58 5.34 -2.11
CA TYR A 88 -1.08 5.31 -0.73
C TYR A 88 0.41 5.01 -0.65
N LEU A 89 1.07 4.78 -1.79
CA LEU A 89 2.53 4.79 -1.95
C LEU A 89 2.98 6.23 -2.25
N VAL A 90 3.66 6.85 -1.29
CA VAL A 90 4.08 8.25 -1.33
C VAL A 90 5.07 8.49 -2.46
N GLY A 91 4.81 9.51 -3.28
CA GLY A 91 5.63 9.87 -4.45
C GLY A 91 5.35 9.02 -5.69
N PHE A 92 4.32 8.15 -5.67
CA PHE A 92 3.91 7.35 -6.81
C PHE A 92 2.54 7.78 -7.33
N GLY A 93 2.38 7.81 -8.65
CA GLY A 93 1.13 8.18 -9.32
C GLY A 93 0.82 9.68 -9.29
N PRO A 94 -0.29 10.10 -9.93
CA PRO A 94 -0.64 11.51 -10.08
C PRO A 94 -1.16 12.17 -8.78
N LYS A 95 -1.61 11.36 -7.80
CA LYS A 95 -2.17 11.84 -6.53
C LYS A 95 -1.73 10.91 -5.40
N TYR A 96 -1.07 11.46 -4.39
CA TYR A 96 -0.59 10.74 -3.20
C TYR A 96 -0.59 11.65 -1.95
N PRO A 97 -0.56 11.09 -0.72
CA PRO A 97 -0.50 11.85 0.52
C PRO A 97 0.71 12.79 0.58
N GLN A 98 0.48 14.06 0.82
CA GLN A 98 1.52 15.10 0.91
C GLN A 98 1.82 15.49 2.36
N ARG A 99 0.98 15.08 3.32
CA ARG A 99 1.07 15.46 4.74
C ARG A 99 1.18 14.23 5.64
N VAL A 100 1.99 13.27 5.21
CA VAL A 100 2.39 12.06 5.94
C VAL A 100 2.85 12.41 7.36
N HIS A 101 2.39 11.65 8.35
CA HIS A 101 2.90 11.72 9.72
C HIS A 101 4.32 11.16 9.77
N HIS A 102 5.30 12.02 9.50
CA HIS A 102 6.72 11.68 9.59
C HIS A 102 7.54 12.93 9.92
N ARG A 103 8.27 12.90 11.04
CA ARG A 103 8.94 14.10 11.59
C ARG A 103 9.96 14.71 10.63
N ALA A 104 10.83 13.89 10.04
CA ALA A 104 11.82 14.38 9.09
C ALA A 104 11.21 14.78 7.73
N ALA A 105 9.95 14.40 7.47
CA ALA A 105 9.24 14.84 6.27
C ALA A 105 8.67 16.26 6.45
N SER A 106 8.11 16.54 7.63
CA SER A 106 7.41 17.78 7.94
C SER A 106 8.33 18.97 8.24
N ILE A 107 9.53 18.69 8.76
CA ILE A 107 10.51 19.71 9.11
C ILE A 107 11.40 19.98 7.88
N VAL A 108 11.66 21.25 7.56
CA VAL A 108 12.57 21.63 6.48
C VAL A 108 13.94 20.97 6.64
N SER A 109 14.54 20.55 5.52
CA SER A 109 15.86 19.91 5.57
C SER A 109 16.96 20.90 5.92
N TYR A 110 18.03 20.39 6.51
CA TYR A 110 19.25 21.17 6.80
C TYR A 110 19.88 21.79 5.54
N LYS A 111 19.65 21.20 4.36
CA LYS A 111 20.11 21.75 3.08
C LYS A 111 19.42 23.08 2.75
N HIS A 112 18.18 23.26 3.19
CA HIS A 112 17.38 24.45 2.94
C HIS A 112 17.48 25.47 4.09
N GLU A 113 17.42 25.02 5.34
CA GLU A 113 17.53 25.88 6.51
C GLU A 113 18.57 25.31 7.49
N LYS A 114 19.68 26.04 7.67
CA LYS A 114 20.80 25.62 8.53
C LYS A 114 20.59 25.92 10.02
N ASN A 115 19.54 26.68 10.35
CA ASN A 115 19.23 27.02 11.74
C ASN A 115 18.90 25.76 12.52
N PHE A 116 19.37 25.70 13.77
CA PHE A 116 19.01 24.62 14.66
C PHE A 116 17.51 24.68 14.98
N ILE A 117 16.80 23.58 14.76
CA ILE A 117 15.39 23.43 15.09
C ILE A 117 15.31 22.70 16.42
N GLY A 118 14.88 23.40 17.47
CA GLY A 118 14.76 22.82 18.81
C GLY A 118 13.70 21.71 18.90
N CYS A 119 13.81 20.86 19.92
CA CYS A 119 12.96 19.67 20.10
C CYS A 119 11.46 19.98 20.01
N MET A 120 10.99 21.00 20.72
CA MET A 120 9.58 21.40 20.67
C MET A 120 9.23 22.32 19.50
N GLN A 121 10.21 23.04 18.96
CA GLN A 121 10.01 23.93 17.82
C GLN A 121 9.56 23.14 16.59
N GLY A 122 10.09 21.94 16.38
CA GLY A 122 9.60 21.01 15.36
C GLY A 122 8.09 20.79 15.42
N TYR A 123 7.57 20.54 16.62
CA TYR A 123 6.15 20.32 16.86
C TYR A 123 5.33 21.60 16.66
N PHE A 124 5.65 22.68 17.39
CA PHE A 124 4.87 23.92 17.34
C PHE A 124 4.88 24.58 15.96
N THR A 125 6.01 24.49 15.25
CA THR A 125 6.20 25.18 13.98
C THR A 125 5.73 24.35 12.79
N TYR A 126 6.00 23.03 12.76
CA TYR A 126 5.84 22.23 11.52
C TYR A 126 4.72 21.20 11.59
N PHE A 127 4.45 20.58 12.74
CA PHE A 127 3.46 19.51 12.84
C PHE A 127 2.06 19.96 12.40
N GLY A 128 1.61 21.10 12.93
CA GLY A 128 0.29 21.68 12.67
C GLY A 128 0.13 22.41 11.33
N ARG A 129 1.21 22.60 10.55
CA ARG A 129 1.13 23.32 9.27
C ARG A 129 0.15 22.65 8.30
N ARG A 130 -0.48 23.47 7.46
CA ARG A 130 -1.39 22.97 6.41
C ARG A 130 -0.67 22.69 5.10
N ASP A 131 0.52 23.26 4.92
CA ASP A 131 1.35 23.02 3.74
C ASP A 131 1.81 21.55 3.66
N PRO A 132 2.07 21.06 2.44
CA PRO A 132 2.76 19.80 2.18
C PRO A 132 4.04 19.63 3.01
N ASN A 133 4.45 18.39 3.23
CA ASN A 133 5.75 18.07 3.79
C ASN A 133 6.86 18.61 2.85
N PRO A 134 7.82 19.41 3.34
CA PRO A 134 8.93 19.91 2.52
C PRO A 134 9.84 18.79 1.99
N ASN A 135 9.88 17.63 2.66
CA ASN A 135 10.60 16.45 2.17
C ASN A 135 9.61 15.31 1.88
N VAL A 136 9.54 14.89 0.62
CA VAL A 136 8.69 13.76 0.20
C VAL A 136 9.37 12.45 0.61
N VAL A 137 8.67 11.61 1.39
CA VAL A 137 9.15 10.28 1.80
C VAL A 137 8.83 9.27 0.71
N VAL A 138 9.52 9.39 -0.43
CA VAL A 138 9.28 8.54 -1.61
C VAL A 138 9.39 7.06 -1.24
N GLY A 139 8.39 6.28 -1.65
CA GLY A 139 8.34 4.83 -1.38
C GLY A 139 7.72 4.44 -0.03
N ALA A 140 7.39 5.41 0.83
CA ALA A 140 6.64 5.11 2.05
C ALA A 140 5.19 4.72 1.73
N VAL A 141 4.68 3.69 2.38
CA VAL A 141 3.26 3.34 2.36
C VAL A 141 2.62 3.82 3.65
N VAL A 142 1.60 4.67 3.53
CA VAL A 142 0.88 5.21 4.68
C VAL A 142 -0.05 4.16 5.32
N GLY A 143 -0.74 4.51 6.40
CA GLY A 143 -1.72 3.65 7.07
C GLY A 143 -2.96 3.29 6.24
N GLY A 144 -3.31 4.15 5.28
CA GLY A 144 -4.42 3.96 4.33
C GLY A 144 -5.77 4.46 4.83
N PRO A 145 -6.85 4.18 4.08
CA PRO A 145 -8.17 4.74 4.35
C PRO A 145 -8.85 4.08 5.55
N ASP A 146 -9.97 4.66 5.98
CA ASP A 146 -10.90 4.02 6.90
C ASP A 146 -11.79 2.97 6.21
N MET A 147 -12.81 2.49 6.93
CA MET A 147 -13.69 1.43 6.46
C MET A 147 -14.60 1.83 5.28
N ASP A 148 -14.73 3.13 5.01
CA ASP A 148 -15.59 3.69 3.96
C ASP A 148 -14.75 4.26 2.80
N ASP A 149 -13.51 3.77 2.66
CA ASP A 149 -12.52 4.18 1.67
C ASP A 149 -12.10 5.67 1.77
N GLN A 150 -12.38 6.33 2.90
CA GLN A 150 -12.03 7.74 3.08
C GLN A 150 -10.62 7.90 3.66
N PHE A 151 -9.86 8.83 3.09
CA PHE A 151 -8.52 9.17 3.54
C PHE A 151 -8.38 10.67 3.78
N GLU A 152 -8.01 11.06 4.99
CA GLU A 152 -7.76 12.44 5.37
C GLU A 152 -6.25 12.71 5.47
N ASP A 153 -5.70 13.41 4.46
CA ASP A 153 -4.28 13.77 4.38
C ASP A 153 -3.90 14.88 5.37
N ARG A 154 -3.80 14.49 6.65
CA ARG A 154 -3.42 15.35 7.76
C ARG A 154 -2.38 14.66 8.62
N ARG A 155 -1.27 15.35 8.88
CA ARG A 155 -0.23 14.92 9.83
C ARG A 155 -0.79 14.48 11.18
N GLY A 156 -1.83 15.14 11.68
CA GLY A 156 -2.46 14.75 12.95
C GLY A 156 -3.23 13.43 12.91
N ASN A 157 -3.65 12.99 11.73
CA ASN A 157 -4.34 11.72 11.52
C ASN A 157 -3.32 10.59 11.33
N TYR A 158 -2.57 10.28 12.39
CA TYR A 158 -1.55 9.23 12.37
C TYR A 158 -2.15 7.82 12.13
N MET A 159 -3.44 7.61 12.36
CA MET A 159 -4.07 6.32 12.06
C MET A 159 -4.01 5.97 10.56
N GLN A 160 -4.17 6.98 9.71
CA GLN A 160 -4.18 6.84 8.25
C GLN A 160 -2.87 7.32 7.62
N SER A 161 -2.23 8.37 8.14
CA SER A 161 -1.10 9.05 7.48
C SER A 161 0.29 8.61 7.96
N GLU A 162 0.40 7.70 8.93
CA GLU A 162 1.70 7.19 9.40
C GLU A 162 2.43 6.44 8.28
N ALA A 163 3.68 6.83 8.00
CA ALA A 163 4.57 6.05 7.14
C ALA A 163 5.26 4.96 7.95
N CYS A 164 5.05 3.70 7.58
CA CYS A 164 5.59 2.56 8.30
C CYS A 164 6.44 1.65 7.41
N THR A 165 7.63 1.28 7.89
CA THR A 165 8.58 0.42 7.16
C THR A 165 8.00 -0.95 6.85
N TYR A 166 7.22 -1.52 7.77
CA TYR A 166 6.62 -2.84 7.60
C TYR A 166 5.46 -2.86 6.56
N ASN A 167 4.84 -1.71 6.27
CA ASN A 167 3.89 -1.59 5.16
C ASN A 167 4.65 -1.66 3.82
N THR A 168 5.72 -0.88 3.68
CA THR A 168 6.52 -0.84 2.46
C THR A 168 7.29 -2.15 2.23
N ALA A 169 7.88 -2.73 3.27
CA ALA A 169 8.74 -3.92 3.15
C ALA A 169 8.01 -5.12 2.56
N SER A 170 6.75 -5.33 2.94
CA SER A 170 5.92 -6.43 2.41
C SER A 170 5.53 -6.23 0.94
N LEU A 171 5.48 -4.99 0.44
CA LEU A 171 5.18 -4.74 -0.98
C LEU A 171 6.36 -4.95 -1.94
N VAL A 172 7.59 -5.07 -1.44
CA VAL A 172 8.77 -5.33 -2.30
C VAL A 172 8.59 -6.64 -3.08
N GLY A 173 8.09 -7.70 -2.44
CA GLY A 173 7.85 -8.98 -3.08
C GLY A 173 6.81 -8.93 -4.21
N PRO A 174 5.57 -8.46 -3.96
CA PRO A 174 4.56 -8.30 -5.00
C PRO A 174 5.00 -7.39 -6.14
N PHE A 175 5.70 -6.27 -5.85
CA PHE A 175 6.23 -5.40 -6.90
C PHE A 175 7.27 -6.10 -7.77
N ALA A 176 8.20 -6.84 -7.18
CA ALA A 176 9.18 -7.61 -7.94
C ALA A 176 8.51 -8.66 -8.83
N ARG A 177 7.47 -9.34 -8.31
CA ARG A 177 6.72 -10.34 -9.08
C ARG A 177 5.95 -9.73 -10.25
N LEU A 178 5.25 -8.61 -10.03
CA LEU A 178 4.54 -7.89 -11.08
C LEU A 178 5.49 -7.35 -12.15
N TYR A 179 6.65 -6.83 -11.74
CA TYR A 179 7.69 -6.38 -12.66
C TYR A 179 8.26 -7.52 -13.50
N TYR A 180 8.48 -8.69 -12.89
CA TYR A 180 8.92 -9.89 -13.62
C TYR A 180 7.90 -10.32 -14.70
N LEU A 181 6.61 -10.38 -14.36
CA LEU A 181 5.55 -10.72 -15.32
C LEU A 181 5.46 -9.73 -16.48
N GLN A 182 5.68 -8.45 -16.20
CA GLN A 182 5.68 -7.42 -17.24
C GLN A 182 6.83 -7.62 -18.24
N GLN A 183 7.99 -8.11 -17.80
CA GLN A 183 9.11 -8.39 -18.68
C GLN A 183 8.94 -9.68 -19.49
N GLU A 184 8.35 -10.74 -18.93
CA GLU A 184 8.17 -12.01 -19.65
C GLU A 184 7.15 -11.94 -20.79
N HIS A 185 6.16 -11.05 -20.69
CA HIS A 185 5.03 -11.05 -21.61
C HIS A 185 5.11 -10.02 -22.76
N ASP A 186 6.17 -9.20 -22.86
CA ASP A 186 6.27 -8.12 -23.87
C ASP A 186 4.97 -7.29 -24.01
N ILE A 187 4.24 -7.15 -22.89
CA ILE A 187 2.94 -6.47 -22.85
C ILE A 187 3.22 -4.97 -22.94
N SER A 188 2.69 -4.37 -24.01
CA SER A 188 2.51 -2.92 -24.13
C SER A 188 1.94 -2.38 -22.81
N THR A 189 2.58 -1.33 -22.30
CA THR A 189 2.18 -0.55 -21.10
C THR A 189 0.70 -0.09 -21.06
N SER A 190 -0.13 -0.44 -22.04
CA SER A 190 -1.57 -0.19 -22.12
C SER A 190 -2.44 -1.10 -21.23
N ASP A 191 -1.96 -2.30 -20.84
CA ASP A 191 -2.84 -3.30 -20.18
C ASP A 191 -2.67 -3.35 -18.65
N LEU A 192 -1.79 -2.51 -18.09
CA LEU A 192 -1.57 -2.35 -16.65
C LEU A 192 -1.64 -0.86 -16.28
N PRO A 193 -2.85 -0.31 -16.05
CA PRO A 193 -3.07 1.14 -16.00
C PRO A 193 -2.27 1.87 -14.89
N LEU A 194 -1.83 1.18 -13.83
CA LEU A 194 -1.11 1.81 -12.73
C LEU A 194 0.42 1.74 -12.81
N ILE A 195 0.99 0.63 -13.29
CA ILE A 195 2.46 0.51 -13.42
C ILE A 195 2.98 1.31 -14.62
N SER A 196 2.10 1.53 -15.61
CA SER A 196 2.33 2.35 -16.81
C SER A 196 2.72 3.81 -16.52
N THR A 197 2.16 4.41 -15.46
CA THR A 197 2.31 5.86 -15.19
C THR A 197 3.41 6.21 -14.18
N GLY A 198 4.00 5.22 -13.51
CA GLY A 198 5.04 5.43 -12.50
C GLY A 198 6.16 4.41 -12.64
N ARG A 199 7.34 4.85 -13.07
CA ARG A 199 8.55 4.03 -12.98
C ARG A 199 8.88 3.84 -11.49
N LEU A 200 8.68 2.62 -10.96
CA LEU A 200 9.24 2.21 -9.67
C LEU A 200 10.76 2.08 -9.82
N THR A 201 11.49 3.20 -9.76
CA THR A 201 12.95 3.19 -9.72
C THR A 201 13.41 3.21 -8.27
N VAL A 202 14.15 2.19 -7.84
CA VAL A 202 14.89 2.22 -6.58
C VAL A 202 16.08 3.15 -6.78
N SER A 203 15.95 4.40 -6.34
CA SER A 203 17.09 5.33 -6.29
C SER A 203 17.77 5.22 -4.94
N TYR A 204 18.98 4.66 -4.93
CA TYR A 204 19.91 4.84 -3.82
C TYR A 204 20.45 6.27 -3.86
N LYS A 205 20.38 6.99 -2.74
CA LYS A 205 21.11 8.25 -2.52
C LYS A 205 22.22 8.02 -1.52
#